data_AF-A0AAW1K632-F1
#
_entry.id   AF-A0AAW1K632-F1
#
_cell.length_a   1.000
_cell.length_b   1.000
_cell.length_c   1.000
_cell.angle_alpha   90.00
_cell.angle_beta   90.00
_cell.angle_gamma   90.00
#
_symmetry.space_group_name_H-M   'P 1'
#
loop_
_entity.id
_entity.type
_entity.pdbx_description
1 polymer ?
#
loop_
_entity_poly.entity_id
_entity_poly.type
_entity_poly.pdbx_seq_one_letter_code
_entity_poly.pdbx_strand_id
1 'polypeptide(L)'
;MKNTGQSYIGSTGKEVKARKLKKLKNTGQSYIGSTGKEVKARKLQEPCGSKCRLKCLEKILQDDRESLFKQFWGIGGINKQRKYIICHVKSVCPKYAYKKVNPTRDRSENKAYHFQTENI
;
A
#
# COMPACT_ATOMS: atom_id res chain seq x y z
N MET A 1 22.52 13.33 43.70
CA MET A 1 21.35 13.24 42.78
C MET A 1 21.86 13.48 41.37
N LYS A 2 21.89 12.46 40.51
CA LYS A 2 22.46 12.58 39.14
C LYS A 2 21.39 13.15 38.22
N ASN A 3 21.60 14.40 37.80
CA ASN A 3 20.76 15.12 36.87
C ASN A 3 20.96 14.51 35.47
N THR A 4 20.04 13.64 35.04
CA THR A 4 20.03 13.05 33.70
C THR A 4 19.56 14.11 32.71
N GLY A 5 20.52 14.84 32.15
CA GLY A 5 20.30 15.77 31.05
C GLY A 5 19.71 15.02 29.86
N GLN A 6 18.41 15.17 29.67
CA GLN A 6 17.73 14.74 28.45
C GLN A 6 18.03 15.80 27.40
N SER A 7 19.03 15.54 26.57
CA SER A 7 19.43 16.42 25.48
C SER A 7 18.34 16.45 24.41
N TYR A 8 17.72 17.62 24.23
CA TYR A 8 16.80 17.86 23.12
C TYR A 8 17.60 17.93 21.82
N ILE A 9 17.58 16.85 21.05
CA ILE A 9 18.15 16.85 19.70
C ILE A 9 17.17 17.63 18.79
N GLY A 10 17.43 18.93 18.62
CA GLY A 10 16.71 19.76 17.66
C GLY A 10 16.87 19.18 16.25
N SER A 11 15.76 18.76 15.61
CA SER A 11 15.84 18.21 14.25
C SER A 11 16.29 19.28 13.27
N THR A 12 17.30 18.98 12.47
CA THR A 12 17.80 19.91 11.44
C THR A 12 16.73 20.22 10.39
N GLY A 13 16.78 21.40 9.75
CA GLY A 13 15.79 21.79 8.73
C GLY A 13 15.69 20.82 7.53
N LYS A 14 16.73 20.02 7.27
CA LYS A 14 16.73 18.94 6.26
C LYS A 14 15.82 17.78 6.67
N GLU A 15 15.83 17.37 7.94
CA GLU A 15 14.98 16.30 8.46
C GLU A 15 13.50 16.66 8.40
N VAL A 16 13.15 17.91 8.72
CA VAL A 16 11.76 18.40 8.65
C VAL A 16 11.24 18.31 7.21
N LYS A 17 12.05 18.74 6.23
CA LYS A 17 11.72 18.62 4.79
C LYS A 17 11.54 17.16 4.37
N ALA A 18 12.45 16.28 4.79
CA ALA A 18 12.36 14.85 4.48
C ALA A 18 11.10 14.19 5.09
N ARG A 19 10.75 14.52 6.34
CA ARG A 19 9.53 14.03 7.00
C ARG A 19 8.27 14.51 6.28
N LYS A 20 8.21 15.80 5.89
CA LYS A 20 7.10 16.36 5.10
C LYS A 20 6.96 15.64 3.77
N LEU A 21 8.04 15.46 3.03
CA LEU A 21 8.05 14.75 1.74
C LEU A 21 7.59 13.30 1.89
N LYS A 22 8.07 12.59 2.92
CA LYS A 22 7.64 11.22 3.23
C LYS A 22 6.14 11.15 3.54
N LYS A 23 5.60 12.13 4.28
CA LYS A 23 4.15 12.22 4.56
C LYS A 23 3.36 12.36 3.26
N LEU A 24 3.70 13.34 2.41
CA LEU A 24 3.03 13.57 1.12
C LEU A 24 3.03 12.32 0.25
N LYS A 25 4.19 11.67 0.13
CA LYS A 25 4.34 10.42 -0.63
C LYS A 25 3.43 9.31 -0.09
N ASN A 26 3.42 9.10 1.23
CA ASN A 26 2.65 8.02 1.83
C ASN A 26 1.13 8.28 1.81
N THR A 27 0.70 9.54 1.81
CA THR A 27 -0.72 9.92 1.68
C THR A 27 -1.16 10.10 0.23
N GLY A 28 -0.27 9.81 -0.73
CA GLY A 28 -0.58 9.91 -2.16
C GLY A 28 -0.81 11.33 -2.65
N GLN A 29 -0.34 12.35 -1.93
CA GLN A 29 -0.46 13.75 -2.33
C GLN A 29 0.63 14.13 -3.34
N SER A 30 0.44 15.25 -4.04
CA SER A 30 1.47 15.76 -4.94
C SER A 30 2.69 16.24 -4.17
N TYR A 31 3.87 16.11 -4.78
CA TYR A 31 5.12 16.57 -4.20
C TYR A 31 6.18 16.82 -5.26
N ILE A 32 7.18 17.65 -4.94
CA ILE A 32 8.36 17.85 -5.78
C ILE A 32 9.45 16.84 -5.38
N GLY A 33 9.90 16.04 -6.35
CA GLY A 33 10.98 15.09 -6.15
C GLY A 33 12.35 15.76 -6.01
N SER A 34 13.37 14.99 -5.65
CA SER A 34 14.76 15.49 -5.56
C SER A 34 15.30 16.02 -6.89
N THR A 35 14.75 15.57 -8.01
CA THR A 35 15.09 16.03 -9.37
C THR A 35 14.34 17.29 -9.79
N GLY A 36 13.56 17.91 -8.90
CA GLY A 36 12.73 19.09 -9.20
C GLY A 36 11.42 18.78 -9.96
N LYS A 37 11.18 17.52 -10.36
CA LYS A 37 9.96 17.11 -11.06
C LYS A 37 8.78 16.97 -10.11
N GLU A 38 7.62 17.48 -10.50
CA GLU A 38 6.36 17.28 -9.78
C GLU A 38 5.86 15.84 -9.98
N VAL A 39 5.60 15.18 -8.87
CA VAL A 39 4.82 13.94 -8.82
C VAL A 39 3.39 14.32 -8.48
N LYS A 40 2.45 14.03 -9.40
CA LYS A 40 1.03 14.35 -9.22
C LYS A 40 0.41 13.53 -8.08
N ALA A 41 -0.62 14.08 -7.46
CA ALA A 41 -1.43 13.36 -6.49
C ALA A 41 -2.05 12.10 -7.12
N ARG A 42 -2.15 11.05 -6.32
CA ARG A 42 -2.83 9.81 -6.68
C ARG A 42 -4.31 10.11 -6.85
N LYS A 43 -4.91 9.54 -7.88
CA LYS A 43 -6.34 9.64 -8.17
C LYS A 43 -6.89 8.27 -8.49
N LEU A 44 -8.14 8.04 -8.11
CA LEU A 44 -8.88 6.86 -8.56
C LEU A 44 -8.89 6.88 -10.10
N GLN A 45 -8.54 5.74 -10.71
CA GLN A 45 -8.55 5.60 -12.16
C GLN A 45 -9.96 5.27 -12.65
N GLU A 46 -10.18 5.39 -13.95
CA GLU A 46 -11.41 4.91 -14.57
C GLU A 46 -11.68 3.43 -14.25
N PRO A 47 -12.95 3.01 -14.16
CA PRO A 47 -13.27 1.61 -13.95
C PRO A 47 -12.78 0.75 -15.12
N CYS A 48 -12.70 -0.56 -14.89
CA CYS A 48 -12.36 -1.47 -15.98
C CYS A 48 -13.44 -1.42 -17.07
N GLY A 49 -13.02 -1.45 -18.34
CA GLY A 49 -13.95 -1.50 -19.47
C GLY A 49 -14.72 -2.82 -19.58
N SER A 50 -15.66 -2.87 -20.52
CA SER A 50 -16.59 -4.00 -20.74
C SER A 50 -15.91 -5.34 -21.05
N LYS A 51 -14.67 -5.33 -21.55
CA LYS A 51 -13.89 -6.54 -21.86
C LYS A 51 -13.18 -7.13 -20.63
N CYS A 52 -13.42 -6.60 -19.43
CA CYS A 52 -12.79 -7.08 -18.20
C CYS A 52 -13.27 -8.50 -17.84
N ARG A 53 -12.38 -9.49 -17.94
CA ARG A 53 -12.68 -10.89 -17.55
C ARG A 53 -13.19 -11.03 -16.11
N LEU A 54 -12.74 -10.13 -15.22
CA LEU A 54 -13.12 -10.17 -13.81
C LEU A 54 -14.45 -9.47 -13.52
N LYS A 55 -15.01 -8.73 -14.49
CA LYS A 55 -16.24 -7.93 -14.35
C LYS A 55 -16.17 -6.95 -13.18
N CYS A 56 -15.03 -6.30 -12.99
CA CYS A 56 -14.81 -5.42 -11.83
C CYS A 56 -15.84 -4.28 -11.74
N LEU A 57 -16.32 -3.75 -12.88
CA LEU A 57 -17.34 -2.71 -12.91
C LEU A 57 -18.70 -3.20 -12.40
N GLU A 58 -19.06 -4.46 -12.65
CA GLU A 58 -20.31 -5.06 -12.16
C GLU A 58 -20.20 -5.46 -10.67
N LYS A 59 -18.99 -5.79 -10.21
CA LYS A 59 -18.76 -6.36 -8.87
C LYS A 59 -18.31 -5.36 -7.81
N ILE A 60 -17.81 -4.20 -8.22
CA ILE A 60 -17.27 -3.18 -7.33
C ILE A 60 -17.93 -1.87 -7.73
N LEU A 61 -18.83 -1.38 -6.88
CA LEU A 61 -19.54 -0.14 -7.15
C LEU A 61 -18.58 1.04 -7.06
N GLN A 62 -18.93 2.14 -7.70
CA GLN A 62 -18.09 3.34 -7.72
C GLN A 62 -17.77 3.83 -6.30
N ASP A 63 -18.76 3.80 -5.40
CA ASP A 63 -18.60 4.20 -4.00
C ASP A 63 -17.62 3.31 -3.24
N ASP A 64 -17.66 2.00 -3.46
CA ASP A 64 -16.70 1.05 -2.88
C ASP A 64 -15.28 1.36 -3.35
N ARG A 65 -15.11 1.65 -4.64
CA ARG A 65 -13.80 2.02 -5.22
C ARG A 65 -13.25 3.28 -4.60
N GLU A 66 -14.10 4.28 -4.40
CA GLU A 66 -13.73 5.52 -3.72
C GLU A 66 -13.36 5.30 -2.27
N SER A 67 -14.14 4.48 -1.56
CA SER A 67 -13.89 4.19 -0.15
C SER A 67 -12.58 3.43 0.02
N LEU A 68 -12.35 2.37 -0.77
CA LEU A 68 -11.09 1.63 -0.79
C LEU A 68 -9.90 2.56 -1.07
N PHE A 69 -10.06 3.49 -2.01
CA PHE A 69 -9.02 4.47 -2.34
C PHE A 69 -8.74 5.41 -1.16
N LYS A 70 -9.78 5.98 -0.54
CA LYS A 70 -9.68 6.91 0.60
C LYS A 70 -9.09 6.20 1.81
N GLN A 71 -9.57 4.99 2.15
CA GLN A 71 -9.05 4.18 3.25
C GLN A 71 -7.56 3.87 3.07
N PHE A 72 -7.16 3.38 1.89
CA PHE A 72 -5.77 2.99 1.64
C PHE A 72 -4.79 4.17 1.74
N TRP A 73 -5.09 5.30 1.10
CA TRP A 73 -4.21 6.46 1.12
C TRP A 73 -4.29 7.25 2.44
N GLY A 74 -5.45 7.23 3.11
CA GLY A 74 -5.66 7.83 4.43
C GLY A 74 -4.78 7.23 5.53
N ILE A 75 -4.33 5.97 5.37
CA ILE A 75 -3.40 5.33 6.31
C ILE A 75 -2.08 6.11 6.48
N GLY A 76 -1.57 6.74 5.41
CA GLY A 76 -0.39 7.63 5.46
C GLY A 76 0.95 7.01 5.88
N GLY A 77 1.03 5.67 5.99
CA GLY A 77 2.23 4.96 6.42
C GLY A 77 2.48 3.69 5.60
N ILE A 78 3.66 3.60 4.98
CA ILE A 78 4.01 2.50 4.05
C ILE A 78 3.86 1.10 4.66
N ASN A 79 4.27 0.90 5.92
CA ASN A 79 4.16 -0.41 6.58
C ASN A 79 2.71 -0.75 6.92
N LYS A 80 1.90 0.25 7.30
CA LYS A 80 0.47 0.06 7.55
C LYS A 80 -0.28 -0.21 6.25
N GLN A 81 0.08 0.47 5.15
CA GLN A 81 -0.44 0.19 3.81
C GLN A 81 -0.10 -1.22 3.33
N ARG A 82 1.15 -1.67 3.55
CA ARG A 82 1.54 -3.06 3.26
C ARG A 82 0.72 -4.04 4.10
N LYS A 83 0.54 -3.78 5.40
CA LYS A 83 -0.30 -4.60 6.27
C LYS A 83 -1.74 -4.67 5.77
N TYR A 84 -2.31 -3.53 5.37
CA TYR A 84 -3.65 -3.46 4.78
C TYR A 84 -3.78 -4.38 3.56
N ILE A 85 -2.79 -4.38 2.66
CA ILE A 85 -2.77 -5.30 1.51
C ILE A 85 -2.65 -6.76 1.96
N ILE A 86 -1.78 -7.06 2.93
CA ILE A 86 -1.55 -8.43 3.41
C ILE A 86 -2.82 -9.02 4.04
N CYS A 87 -3.60 -8.23 4.78
CA CYS A 87 -4.89 -8.67 5.33
C CYS A 87 -5.88 -9.11 4.25
N HIS A 88 -5.67 -8.67 3.02
CA HIS A 88 -6.48 -8.92 1.83
C HIS A 88 -5.82 -9.92 0.88
N VAL A 89 -4.85 -10.69 1.37
CA VAL A 89 -4.14 -11.72 0.61
C VAL A 89 -4.26 -13.06 1.31
N LYS A 90 -4.61 -14.11 0.53
CA LYS A 90 -4.60 -15.50 0.98
C LYS A 90 -3.54 -16.28 0.20
N SER A 91 -2.80 -17.13 0.90
CA SER A 91 -1.96 -18.15 0.26
C SER A 91 -2.85 -19.16 -0.47
N VAL A 92 -2.47 -19.51 -1.69
CA VAL A 92 -3.08 -20.61 -2.44
C VAL A 92 -2.19 -21.83 -2.28
N CYS A 93 -2.60 -22.72 -1.38
CA CYS A 93 -1.97 -24.00 -1.12
C CYS A 93 -2.72 -25.07 -1.94
N PRO A 94 -2.25 -25.46 -3.15
CA PRO A 94 -2.96 -26.45 -3.94
C PRO A 94 -2.94 -27.81 -3.25
N LYS A 95 -4.06 -28.52 -3.27
CA LYS A 95 -4.20 -29.88 -2.69
C LYS A 95 -3.14 -30.84 -3.23
N TYR A 96 -2.80 -30.70 -4.50
CA TYR A 96 -1.75 -31.45 -5.17
C TYR A 96 -0.71 -30.47 -5.71
N ALA A 97 0.53 -30.62 -5.25
CA ALA A 97 1.67 -29.82 -5.70
C ALA A 97 2.81 -30.76 -6.09
N TYR A 98 3.32 -30.62 -7.32
CA TYR A 98 4.54 -31.31 -7.71
C TYR A 98 5.74 -30.60 -7.07
N LYS A 99 6.30 -31.19 -6.01
CA LYS A 99 7.55 -30.74 -5.41
C LYS A 99 8.71 -31.39 -6.15
N LYS A 100 9.70 -30.60 -6.55
CA LYS A 100 10.95 -31.15 -7.09
C LYS A 100 11.69 -31.87 -5.96
N VAL A 101 12.30 -33.01 -6.26
CA VAL A 101 13.28 -33.64 -5.37
C VAL A 101 14.53 -32.76 -5.37
N ASN A 102 15.02 -32.39 -4.18
CA ASN A 102 16.17 -31.49 -3.97
C ASN A 102 16.05 -30.13 -4.71
N PRO A 103 15.05 -29.29 -4.36
CA PRO A 103 14.94 -27.98 -4.96
C PRO A 103 16.07 -27.08 -4.43
N THR A 104 16.69 -26.28 -5.32
CA THR A 104 17.64 -25.23 -4.91
C THR A 104 16.98 -24.11 -4.11
N ARG A 105 15.66 -23.95 -4.23
CA ARG A 105 14.80 -23.12 -3.38
C ARG A 105 13.37 -23.67 -3.38
N ASP A 106 12.70 -23.54 -2.26
CA ASP A 106 11.26 -23.80 -2.21
C ASP A 106 10.52 -22.71 -2.99
N ARG A 107 9.61 -23.14 -3.89
CA ARG A 107 8.73 -22.22 -4.59
C ARG A 107 7.68 -21.74 -3.61
N SER A 108 7.62 -20.42 -3.40
CA SER A 108 6.56 -19.80 -2.61
C SER A 108 5.19 -20.08 -3.22
N GLU A 109 4.20 -20.27 -2.36
CA GLU A 109 2.80 -20.40 -2.76
C GLU A 109 2.32 -19.17 -3.54
N ASN A 110 1.45 -19.41 -4.52
CA ASN A 110 0.75 -18.33 -5.21
C ASN A 110 -0.14 -17.57 -4.20
N LYS A 111 -0.41 -16.29 -4.49
CA LYS A 111 -1.23 -15.43 -3.65
C LYS A 111 -2.54 -15.11 -4.36
N ALA A 112 -3.66 -15.31 -3.68
CA ALA A 112 -4.98 -14.85 -4.09
C ALA A 112 -5.30 -13.52 -3.39
N TYR A 113 -5.71 -12.53 -4.17
CA TYR A 113 -6.06 -11.19 -3.69
C TYR A 113 -7.58 -11.08 -3.62
N HIS A 114 -8.07 -10.47 -2.55
CA HIS A 114 -9.48 -10.17 -2.35
C HIS A 114 -9.63 -8.78 -1.75
N PHE A 115 -10.82 -8.22 -1.74
CA PHE A 115 -11.14 -6.99 -1.02
C PHE A 115 -12.44 -7.24 -0.28
N GLN A 116 -12.60 -6.64 0.90
CA GLN A 116 -13.83 -6.74 1.65
C GLN A 116 -14.85 -5.77 1.05
N THR A 117 -15.97 -6.29 0.56
CA THR A 117 -17.10 -5.51 0.02
C THR A 117 -18.26 -5.37 1.00
N GLU A 118 -18.25 -6.15 2.09
CA GLU A 118 -19.29 -6.12 3.12
C GLU A 118 -18.75 -5.35 4.35
N ASN A 119 -19.42 -4.25 4.69
CA ASN A 119 -19.03 -3.19 5.65
C ASN A 119 -18.04 -2.14 5.13
N ILE A 120 -18.41 -1.47 4.04
CA ILE A 120 -17.87 -0.15 3.68
C ILE A 120 -18.91 0.92 4.01
#